data_AF-A0A2T4S4X6-F1
#
_entry.id   AF-A0A2T4S4X6-F1
#
_cell.length_a   1.000
_cell.length_b   1.000
_cell.length_c   1.000
_cell.angle_alpha   90.00
_cell.angle_beta   90.00
_cell.angle_gamma   90.00
#
_symmetry.space_group_name_H-M   'P 1'
#
loop_
_entity.id
_entity.type
_entity.pdbx_description
1 polymer ?
#
loop_
_entity_poly.entity_id
_entity_poly.type
_entity_poly.pdbx_seq_one_letter_code
_entity_poly.pdbx_strand_id
1 'polypeptide(L)'
;YDPLLTDYVNPPLVVGLVDAPRFLHRADYSESTQALMEEQLAVSQTLIVNKTDLISQDEQQVLIEALKQINSKDAIYFTTYGQVNIDELQALEPLNMKPKHQHLHHHGISSIAYTFTSPIDRQMFYQFILRLPDNVYRLKGYVRFRDAPETTY
;
A
#
# COMPACT_ATOMS: atom_id res chain seq x y z
N TYR A 1 -3.73 11.23 6.85
CA TYR A 1 -2.73 12.28 6.60
C TYR A 1 -3.05 13.41 7.55
N ASP A 2 -2.17 13.67 8.52
CA ASP A 2 -2.28 14.87 9.36
C ASP A 2 -1.58 16.01 8.61
N PRO A 3 -2.30 17.06 8.19
CA PRO A 3 -1.72 18.15 7.42
C PRO A 3 -0.63 18.93 8.17
N LEU A 4 -0.55 18.84 9.51
CA LEU A 4 0.43 19.55 10.32
C LEU A 4 1.85 18.96 10.27
N LEU A 5 1.99 17.70 9.83
CA LEU A 5 3.30 17.02 9.71
C LEU A 5 3.91 17.14 8.31
N THR A 6 3.15 17.63 7.33
CA THR A 6 3.54 17.65 5.91
C THR A 6 4.78 18.53 5.66
N ASP A 7 4.97 19.57 6.47
CA ASP A 7 6.11 20.50 6.33
C ASP A 7 7.40 20.00 7.02
N TYR A 8 7.32 18.93 7.82
CA TYR A 8 8.44 18.39 8.61
C TYR A 8 8.96 17.03 8.11
N VAL A 9 8.35 16.48 7.06
CA VAL A 9 8.66 15.14 6.57
C VAL A 9 8.87 15.20 5.06
N ASN A 10 10.05 14.78 4.60
CA ASN A 10 10.30 14.63 3.17
C ASN A 10 9.30 13.62 2.58
N PRO A 11 8.78 13.86 1.36
CA PRO A 11 7.89 12.91 0.70
C PRO A 11 8.59 11.54 0.61
N PRO A 12 7.93 10.46 1.06
CA PRO A 12 8.56 9.14 1.09
C PRO A 12 8.77 8.62 -0.34
N LEU A 13 9.91 7.99 -0.58
CA LEU A 13 10.15 7.21 -1.79
C LEU A 13 9.30 5.93 -1.74
N VAL A 14 8.47 5.71 -2.77
CA VAL A 14 7.65 4.50 -2.93
C VAL A 14 8.34 3.57 -3.93
N VAL A 15 8.85 2.46 -3.42
CA VAL A 15 9.46 1.38 -4.22
C VAL A 15 8.50 0.20 -4.28
N GLY A 16 8.14 -0.21 -5.49
CA GLY A 16 7.31 -1.39 -5.73
C GLY A 16 8.17 -2.63 -5.92
N LEU A 17 7.98 -3.66 -5.09
CA LEU A 17 8.64 -4.96 -5.27
C LEU A 17 7.69 -5.91 -6.00
N VAL A 18 8.11 -6.38 -7.17
CA VAL A 18 7.35 -7.26 -8.05
C VAL A 18 7.98 -8.65 -8.02
N ASP A 19 7.16 -9.66 -7.78
CA ASP A 19 7.53 -11.06 -8.00
C ASP A 19 7.21 -11.41 -9.46
N ALA A 20 8.25 -11.68 -10.27
CA ALA A 20 8.12 -11.81 -11.71
C ALA A 20 7.17 -12.94 -12.16
N PRO A 21 7.36 -14.21 -11.75
CA PRO A 21 6.43 -15.28 -12.09
C PRO A 21 5.00 -14.96 -11.63
N ARG A 22 4.85 -14.46 -10.40
CA ARG A 22 3.52 -14.19 -9.84
C ARG A 22 2.77 -13.11 -10.60
N PHE A 23 3.48 -12.10 -11.10
CA PHE A 23 2.87 -11.02 -11.88
C PHE A 23 2.49 -11.47 -13.30
N LEU A 24 3.28 -12.35 -13.91
CA LEU A 24 2.93 -12.96 -15.20
C LEU A 24 1.65 -13.82 -15.08
N HIS A 25 1.52 -14.56 -13.97
CA HIS A 25 0.34 -15.36 -13.65
C HIS A 25 -0.77 -14.56 -12.93
N ARG A 26 -0.77 -13.22 -12.98
CA ARG A 26 -1.76 -12.41 -12.24
C ARG A 26 -3.21 -12.68 -12.68
N ALA A 27 -3.40 -13.11 -13.93
CA ALA A 27 -4.71 -13.47 -14.48
C ALA A 27 -5.40 -14.62 -13.72
N ASP A 28 -4.65 -15.44 -12.99
CA ASP A 28 -5.17 -16.56 -12.21
C ASP A 28 -5.85 -16.11 -10.90
N TYR A 29 -5.70 -14.84 -10.50
CA TYR A 29 -6.31 -14.27 -9.29
C TYR A 29 -7.63 -13.56 -9.59
N SER A 30 -8.40 -13.22 -8.55
CA SER A 30 -9.63 -12.42 -8.69
C SER A 30 -9.34 -11.05 -9.32
N GLU A 31 -10.33 -10.49 -10.03
CA GLU A 31 -10.24 -9.14 -10.61
C GLU A 31 -9.84 -8.08 -9.58
N SER A 32 -10.37 -8.19 -8.35
CA SER A 32 -10.02 -7.30 -7.24
C SER A 32 -8.55 -7.39 -6.82
N THR A 33 -7.96 -8.59 -6.87
CA THR A 33 -6.55 -8.80 -6.54
C THR A 33 -5.67 -8.26 -7.66
N GLN A 34 -6.05 -8.50 -8.91
CA GLN A 34 -5.35 -7.97 -10.08
C GLN A 34 -5.32 -6.44 -10.06
N ALA A 35 -6.49 -5.80 -9.88
CA ALA A 35 -6.60 -4.36 -9.80
C ALA A 35 -5.73 -3.79 -8.67
N LEU A 36 -5.75 -4.40 -7.49
CA LEU A 36 -4.90 -3.98 -6.37
C LEU A 36 -3.40 -4.08 -6.72
N MET A 37 -2.96 -5.17 -7.36
CA MET A 37 -1.58 -5.31 -7.79
C MET A 37 -1.19 -4.19 -8.75
N GLU A 38 -2.00 -3.92 -9.77
CA GLU A 38 -1.70 -2.89 -10.78
C GLU A 38 -1.72 -1.46 -10.19
N GLU A 39 -2.64 -1.16 -9.27
CA GLU A 39 -2.71 0.14 -8.58
C GLU A 39 -1.44 0.44 -7.77
N GLN A 40 -0.91 -0.54 -7.03
CA GLN A 40 0.32 -0.37 -6.25
C GLN A 40 1.54 -0.11 -7.16
N LEU A 41 1.57 -0.77 -8.33
CA LEU A 41 2.63 -0.57 -9.30
C LEU A 41 2.53 0.81 -9.98
N ALA A 42 1.33 1.29 -10.28
CA ALA A 42 1.10 2.59 -10.92
C ALA A 42 1.61 3.78 -10.07
N VAL A 43 1.45 3.69 -8.74
CA VAL A 43 1.88 4.75 -7.81
C VAL A 43 3.37 4.68 -7.46
N SER A 44 4.04 3.56 -7.71
CA SER A 44 5.46 3.39 -7.39
C SER A 44 6.35 4.33 -8.22
N GLN A 45 7.41 4.88 -7.63
CA GLN A 45 8.40 5.69 -8.36
C GLN A 45 9.39 4.79 -9.09
N THR A 46 9.71 3.65 -8.50
CA THR A 46 10.66 2.67 -9.01
C THR A 46 10.13 1.27 -8.76
N LEU A 47 10.40 0.36 -9.69
CA LEU A 47 10.02 -1.04 -9.59
C LEU A 47 11.27 -1.90 -9.45
N ILE A 48 11.27 -2.79 -8.46
CA ILE A 48 12.24 -3.87 -8.33
C ILE A 48 11.52 -5.15 -8.72
N VAL A 49 11.93 -5.76 -9.82
CA VAL A 49 11.42 -7.04 -10.30
C VAL A 49 12.35 -8.13 -9.79
N ASN A 50 11.85 -8.99 -8.91
CA ASN A 50 12.58 -10.07 -8.28
C ASN A 50 12.19 -11.44 -8.83
N LYS A 51 13.04 -12.44 -8.59
CA LYS A 51 12.93 -13.83 -9.05
C LYS A 51 12.99 -13.96 -10.57
N THR A 52 13.81 -13.14 -11.20
CA THR A 52 14.00 -13.16 -12.65
C THR A 52 14.68 -14.42 -13.15
N ASP A 53 15.32 -15.17 -12.25
CA ASP A 53 15.87 -16.51 -12.51
C ASP A 53 14.81 -17.58 -12.78
N LEU A 54 13.55 -17.31 -12.45
CA LEU A 54 12.43 -18.24 -12.65
C LEU A 54 11.64 -17.99 -13.94
N ILE A 55 12.04 -17.02 -14.75
CA ILE A 55 11.36 -16.67 -16.01
C ILE A 55 12.33 -16.74 -17.19
N SER A 56 11.81 -17.05 -18.36
CA SER A 56 12.54 -16.99 -19.63
C SER A 56 12.71 -15.55 -20.13
N GLN A 57 13.58 -15.38 -21.13
CA GLN A 57 13.82 -14.07 -21.76
C GLN A 57 12.55 -13.53 -22.47
N ASP A 58 11.76 -14.42 -23.08
CA ASP A 58 10.49 -14.05 -23.72
C ASP A 58 9.46 -13.58 -22.69
N GLU A 59 9.34 -14.30 -21.56
CA GLU A 59 8.49 -13.91 -20.44
C GLU A 59 8.94 -12.59 -19.79
N GLN A 60 10.24 -12.36 -19.71
CA GLN A 60 10.78 -11.09 -19.22
C GLN A 60 10.38 -9.92 -20.12
N GLN A 61 10.36 -10.12 -21.44
CA GLN A 61 9.92 -9.09 -22.38
C GLN A 61 8.42 -8.77 -22.20
N VAL A 62 7.59 -9.80 -22.08
CA VAL A 62 6.15 -9.65 -21.78
C VAL A 62 5.93 -8.91 -20.45
N LEU A 63 6.72 -9.26 -19.42
CA LEU A 63 6.68 -8.60 -18.13
C LEU A 63 7.02 -7.11 -18.24
N ILE A 64 8.10 -6.76 -18.96
CA ILE A 64 8.51 -5.37 -19.18
C ILE A 64 7.39 -4.57 -19.85
N GLU A 65 6.80 -5.13 -20.89
CA GLU A 65 5.72 -4.47 -21.62
C GLU A 65 4.50 -4.23 -20.72
N ALA A 66 4.08 -5.24 -19.96
CA ALA A 66 2.98 -5.12 -19.02
C ALA A 66 3.26 -4.07 -17.91
N LEU A 67 4.46 -4.07 -17.34
CA LEU A 67 4.86 -3.10 -16.32
C LEU A 67 4.88 -1.68 -16.87
N LYS A 68 5.36 -1.49 -18.11
CA LYS A 68 5.37 -0.17 -18.77
C LYS A 68 3.97 0.35 -19.09
N GLN A 69 2.99 -0.52 -19.36
CA GLN A 69 1.60 -0.11 -19.53
C GLN A 69 0.99 0.43 -18.23
N ILE A 70 1.36 -0.16 -17.09
CA ILE A 70 0.83 0.22 -15.77
C ILE A 70 1.56 1.44 -15.21
N ASN A 71 2.88 1.46 -15.36
CA ASN A 71 3.74 2.52 -14.87
C ASN A 71 4.80 2.83 -15.92
N SER A 72 4.63 3.97 -16.61
CA SER A 72 5.52 4.41 -17.67
C SER A 72 6.84 5.00 -17.17
N LYS A 73 7.16 4.88 -15.88
CA LYS A 73 8.42 5.39 -15.31
C LYS A 73 9.55 4.40 -15.58
N ASP A 74 10.72 4.93 -15.88
CA ASP A 74 11.81 4.19 -16.52
C ASP A 74 12.66 3.32 -15.58
N ALA A 75 12.61 3.52 -14.27
CA ALA A 75 13.47 2.80 -13.33
C ALA A 75 12.88 1.43 -12.95
N ILE A 76 13.23 0.41 -13.73
CA ILE A 76 12.94 -1.01 -13.45
C ILE A 76 14.26 -1.75 -13.19
N TYR A 77 14.40 -2.33 -11.99
CA TYR A 77 15.58 -3.09 -11.59
C TYR A 77 15.26 -4.58 -11.57
N PHE A 78 15.99 -5.37 -12.33
CA PHE A 78 15.86 -6.82 -12.35
C PHE A 78 16.80 -7.45 -11.33
N THR A 79 16.25 -8.31 -10.48
CA THR A 79 16.96 -8.90 -9.34
C THR A 79 16.63 -10.38 -9.19
N THR A 80 17.58 -11.09 -8.61
CA THR A 80 17.46 -12.50 -8.25
C THR A 80 17.83 -12.60 -6.77
N TYR A 81 17.07 -13.38 -5.99
CA TYR A 81 17.17 -13.44 -4.52
C TYR A 81 17.09 -12.07 -3.80
N GLY A 82 16.45 -11.08 -4.42
CA GLY A 82 16.31 -9.73 -3.87
C GLY A 82 17.63 -8.95 -3.77
N GLN A 83 18.67 -9.38 -4.49
CA GLN A 83 19.95 -8.68 -4.51
C GLN A 83 19.80 -7.38 -5.30
N VAL A 84 19.78 -6.26 -4.58
CA VAL A 84 19.71 -4.91 -5.12
C VAL A 84 20.78 -4.06 -4.43
N ASN A 85 21.43 -3.19 -5.19
CA ASN A 85 22.37 -2.23 -4.64
C ASN A 85 21.59 -1.14 -3.89
N ILE A 86 21.76 -1.07 -2.57
CA ILE A 86 21.02 -0.11 -1.75
C ILE A 86 21.46 1.33 -2.01
N ASP A 87 22.71 1.54 -2.42
CA ASP A 87 23.23 2.87 -2.75
C ASP A 87 22.57 3.41 -4.02
N GLU A 88 22.29 2.52 -4.99
CA GLU A 88 21.53 2.87 -6.19
C GLU A 88 20.07 3.22 -5.88
N LEU A 89 19.45 2.54 -4.92
CA LEU A 89 18.08 2.84 -4.47
C LEU A 89 18.00 4.14 -3.68
N GLN A 90 19.00 4.45 -2.87
CA GLN A 90 19.06 5.69 -2.07
C GLN A 90 19.40 6.91 -2.90
N ALA A 91 20.11 6.73 -4.02
CA ALA A 91 20.37 7.78 -5.01
C ALA A 91 19.13 8.18 -5.82
N LEU A 92 18.02 7.43 -5.72
CA LEU A 92 16.76 7.78 -6.36
C LEU A 92 16.16 9.00 -5.65
N GLU A 93 16.17 10.15 -6.32
CA GLU A 93 15.47 11.30 -5.81
C GLU A 93 13.95 11.06 -5.82
N PRO A 94 13.22 11.45 -4.75
CA PRO A 94 11.78 11.40 -4.76
C PRO A 94 11.28 12.30 -5.90
N LEU A 95 10.79 11.67 -6.98
CA LEU A 95 10.08 12.38 -8.03
C LEU A 95 8.98 13.20 -7.36
N ASN A 96 8.86 14.48 -7.75
CA ASN A 96 7.73 15.35 -7.39
C ASN A 96 6.43 14.83 -8.03
N MET A 97 6.02 13.63 -7.63
CA MET A 97 4.75 13.05 -7.98
C MET A 97 3.72 13.70 -7.08
N LYS A 98 2.94 14.63 -7.64
CA LYS A 98 1.63 14.90 -7.08
C LYS A 98 0.87 13.57 -7.13
N PRO A 99 0.48 12.97 -5.99
CA PRO A 99 -0.28 11.74 -6.04
C PRO A 99 -1.59 12.04 -6.75
N LYS A 100 -1.76 11.50 -7.96
CA LYS A 100 -3.10 11.36 -8.54
C LYS A 100 -3.78 10.26 -7.73
N HIS A 101 -4.33 10.64 -6.58
CA HIS A 101 -5.31 9.81 -5.90
C HIS A 101 -6.55 9.78 -6.77
N GLN A 102 -6.58 8.85 -7.73
CA GLN A 102 -7.86 8.41 -8.26
C GLN A 102 -8.44 7.52 -7.17
N HIS A 103 -9.30 8.09 -6.32
CA HIS A 103 -10.14 7.32 -5.42
C HIS A 103 -11.11 6.49 -6.27
N LEU A 104 -10.62 5.40 -6.85
CA LEU A 104 -11.49 4.30 -7.23
C LEU A 104 -11.97 3.72 -5.89
N HIS A 105 -13.23 4.02 -5.57
CA HIS A 105 -13.92 3.39 -4.47
C HIS A 105 -13.65 1.89 -4.56
N HIS A 106 -12.99 1.31 -3.56
CA HIS A 106 -12.98 -0.14 -3.40
C HIS A 106 -14.45 -0.57 -3.33
N HIS A 107 -15.03 -1.01 -4.45
CA HIS A 107 -16.42 -1.45 -4.52
C HIS A 107 -16.53 -2.76 -3.72
N GLY A 108 -16.66 -2.62 -2.40
CA GLY A 108 -16.70 -3.73 -1.44
C GLY A 108 -16.19 -3.38 -0.04
N ILE A 109 -15.37 -2.33 0.13
CA ILE A 109 -14.85 -1.91 1.44
C ILE A 109 -15.25 -0.45 1.70
N SER A 110 -16.18 -0.24 2.63
CA SER A 110 -16.56 1.09 3.11
C SER A 110 -15.73 1.49 4.32
N SER A 111 -15.42 2.78 4.42
CA SER A 111 -14.75 3.36 5.58
C SER A 111 -15.71 4.33 6.27
N ILE A 112 -15.79 4.25 7.60
CA ILE A 112 -16.61 5.13 8.42
C ILE A 112 -15.67 5.78 9.45
N ALA A 113 -15.81 7.09 9.63
CA ALA A 113 -15.17 7.83 10.72
C ALA A 113 -16.23 8.22 11.75
N TYR A 114 -15.98 7.91 13.02
CA TYR A 114 -16.85 8.26 14.13
C TYR A 114 -16.05 8.98 15.21
N THR A 115 -16.55 10.12 15.66
CA THR A 115 -15.90 10.93 16.70
C THR A 115 -16.77 10.92 17.96
N PHE A 116 -16.22 10.40 19.06
CA PHE A 116 -16.87 10.49 20.36
C PHE A 116 -16.78 11.91 20.89
N THR A 117 -17.92 12.48 21.32
CA THR A 117 -17.97 13.84 21.90
C THR A 117 -17.71 13.85 23.40
N SER A 118 -17.64 12.68 24.05
CA SER A 118 -17.38 12.53 25.49
C SER A 118 -16.64 11.22 25.78
N PRO A 119 -15.96 11.10 26.94
CA PRO A 119 -15.32 9.86 27.33
C PRO A 119 -16.32 8.68 27.39
N ILE A 120 -15.87 7.52 26.92
CA ILE A 120 -16.68 6.31 26.80
C ILE A 120 -16.43 5.33 27.94
N ASP A 121 -17.36 4.40 28.14
CA ASP A 121 -17.17 3.30 29.08
C ASP A 121 -16.21 2.25 28.50
N ARG A 122 -15.19 1.88 29.27
CA ARG A 122 -14.12 0.98 28.83
C ARG A 122 -14.61 -0.45 28.59
N GLN A 123 -15.45 -0.98 29.49
CA GLN A 123 -15.96 -2.34 29.35
C GLN A 123 -16.91 -2.46 28.16
N MET A 124 -17.77 -1.46 27.95
CA MET A 124 -18.65 -1.41 26.79
C MET A 124 -17.86 -1.30 25.48
N PHE A 125 -16.78 -0.52 25.44
CA PHE A 125 -15.91 -0.45 24.27
C PHE A 125 -15.25 -1.80 23.95
N TYR A 126 -14.71 -2.50 24.94
CA TYR A 126 -14.16 -3.85 24.73
C TYR A 126 -15.23 -4.83 24.22
N GLN A 127 -16.42 -4.82 24.80
CA GLN A 127 -17.53 -5.66 24.34
C GLN A 127 -17.93 -5.34 22.89
N PHE A 128 -17.88 -4.07 22.50
CA PHE A 128 -18.11 -3.66 21.10
C PHE A 128 -17.03 -4.22 20.17
N ILE A 129 -15.74 -4.09 20.50
CA ILE A 129 -14.63 -4.60 19.68
C ILE A 129 -14.71 -6.13 19.53
N LEU A 130 -15.01 -6.85 20.61
CA LEU A 130 -15.13 -8.31 20.60
C LEU A 130 -16.34 -8.82 19.81
N ARG A 131 -17.30 -7.96 19.49
CA ARG A 131 -18.52 -8.27 18.73
C ARG A 131 -18.51 -7.65 17.33
N LEU A 132 -17.36 -7.15 16.87
CA LEU A 132 -17.26 -6.67 15.50
C LEU A 132 -17.61 -7.80 14.53
N PRO A 133 -18.44 -7.54 13.52
CA PRO A 133 -18.76 -8.54 12.51
C PRO A 133 -17.54 -8.88 11.66
N ASP A 134 -17.51 -10.09 11.09
CA ASP A 134 -16.36 -10.63 10.33
C ASP A 134 -15.99 -9.81 9.09
N ASN A 135 -16.87 -8.91 8.65
CA ASN A 135 -16.63 -7.99 7.53
C ASN A 135 -15.86 -6.71 7.94
N VAL A 136 -15.41 -6.59 9.19
CA VAL A 136 -14.58 -5.47 9.66
C VAL A 136 -13.10 -5.85 9.59
N TYR A 137 -12.42 -5.40 8.53
CA TYR A 137 -11.01 -5.73 8.32
C TYR A 137 -10.04 -4.94 9.21
N ARG A 138 -10.36 -3.68 9.52
CA ARG A 138 -9.44 -2.79 10.24
C ARG A 138 -10.19 -1.69 10.98
N LEU A 139 -9.96 -1.62 12.30
CA LEU A 139 -10.38 -0.52 13.14
C LEU A 139 -9.14 0.15 13.72
N LYS A 140 -9.07 1.48 13.62
CA LYS A 140 -8.01 2.32 14.19
C LYS A 140 -8.63 3.58 14.74
N GLY A 141 -8.05 4.12 15.81
CA GLY A 141 -8.47 5.38 16.39
C GLY A 141 -7.89 5.55 17.76
N TYR A 142 -8.25 6.67 18.37
CA TYR A 142 -7.93 6.99 19.75
C TYR A 142 -9.22 7.12 20.55
N VAL A 143 -9.19 6.70 21.80
CA VAL A 143 -10.36 6.74 22.69
C VAL A 143 -9.98 7.29 24.05
N ARG A 144 -10.98 7.90 24.70
CA ARG A 144 -10.86 8.43 26.06
C ARG A 144 -11.88 7.74 26.93
N PHE A 145 -11.46 7.20 28.05
CA PHE A 145 -12.34 6.43 28.93
C PHE A 145 -12.79 7.24 30.13
N ARG A 146 -14.00 6.99 30.62
CA ARG A 146 -14.57 7.68 31.80
C ARG A 146 -13.76 7.45 33.07
N ASP A 147 -13.11 6.30 33.19
CA ASP A 147 -12.24 5.92 34.31
C ASP A 147 -10.83 6.54 34.22
N ALA A 148 -10.47 7.14 33.08
CA ALA A 148 -9.23 7.85 32.84
C ALA A 148 -9.44 9.03 31.86
N PRO A 149 -10.20 10.08 32.25
CA PRO A 149 -10.66 11.13 31.33
C PRO A 149 -9.55 12.09 30.87
N GLU A 150 -8.37 12.03 31.51
CA GLU A 150 -7.19 12.82 31.16
C GLU A 150 -6.19 12.04 30.29
N THR A 151 -6.52 10.80 29.92
CA THR A 151 -5.63 9.93 29.14
C THR A 151 -6.30 9.49 27.85
N THR A 152 -5.58 9.66 26.74
CA THR A 152 -5.98 9.16 25.42
C THR A 152 -5.24 7.86 25.15
N TYR A 153 -5.98 6.83 24.77
CA TYR A 153 -5.50 5.49 24.44
C TYR A 153 -5.64 5.23 22.94
#